data_AF-A0A533ZS99-F1
#
_entry.id   AF-A0A533ZS99-F1
#
_cell.length_a   1.000
_cell.length_b   1.000
_cell.length_c   1.000
_cell.angle_alpha   90.00
_cell.angle_beta   90.00
_cell.angle_gamma   90.00
#
_symmetry.space_group_name_H-M   'P 1'
#
loop_
_entity.id
_entity.type
_entity.pdbx_description
1 polymer ?
#
loop_
_entity_poly.entity_id
_entity_poly.type
_entity_poly.pdbx_seq_one_letter_code
_entity_poly.pdbx_strand_id
1 'polypeptide(L)'
;MRTHWSIRRTVIIAALALIPWFLVVSANAAAQSPGAGTPSQETKQALTEGVATAQGTWVNELANSLKNYKATYPASNFNAYTEKLSKVRTALDSGNKEKVRAEMGVLLKMLRTRAHGINNIAADELFNYWVMVTPIAEYRISVPPPSEFGMPSLGQQ
;
A
#
# COMPACT_ATOMS: atom_id res chain seq x y z
N MET A 1 46.13 -5.68 2.29
CA MET A 1 45.40 -6.00 3.53
C MET A 1 44.11 -6.72 3.17
N ARG A 2 43.92 -7.90 3.78
CA ARG A 2 42.67 -8.72 3.81
C ARG A 2 41.51 -7.87 4.35
N THR A 3 40.21 -8.17 4.13
CA THR A 3 39.57 -9.46 4.43
C THR A 3 38.17 -9.58 3.79
N HIS A 4 37.81 -10.81 3.50
CA HIS A 4 36.60 -11.30 2.82
C HIS A 4 35.34 -11.22 3.69
N TRP A 5 34.17 -11.04 3.06
CA TRP A 5 32.89 -11.43 3.65
C TRP A 5 32.00 -12.08 2.58
N SER A 6 32.10 -13.40 2.47
CA SER A 6 31.13 -14.25 1.78
C SER A 6 30.69 -15.32 2.76
N ILE A 7 29.46 -15.23 3.28
CA ILE A 7 28.80 -16.29 4.04
C ILE A 7 27.32 -16.25 3.65
N ARG A 8 26.91 -17.07 2.67
CA ARG A 8 26.13 -18.32 2.84
C ARG A 8 24.88 -18.16 3.71
N ARG A 9 23.69 -18.31 3.11
CA ARG A 9 22.58 -19.15 3.64
C ARG A 9 21.62 -19.56 2.51
N THR A 10 21.95 -20.68 1.88
CA THR A 10 21.00 -21.55 1.20
C THR A 10 20.07 -22.15 2.25
N VAL A 11 18.76 -22.12 2.04
CA VAL A 11 17.81 -22.97 2.78
C VAL A 11 16.92 -23.65 1.74
N ILE A 12 17.18 -24.95 1.55
CA ILE A 12 16.32 -25.89 0.84
C ILE A 12 15.35 -26.43 1.90
N ILE A 13 14.06 -26.22 1.73
CA ILE A 13 13.04 -26.98 2.48
C ILE A 13 12.45 -28.00 1.52
N ALA A 14 12.98 -29.21 1.58
CA ALA A 14 12.32 -30.41 1.11
C ALA A 14 11.55 -31.00 2.29
N ALA A 15 10.23 -31.06 2.20
CA ALA A 15 9.39 -31.81 3.13
C ALA A 15 8.45 -32.70 2.32
N LEU A 16 8.88 -33.95 2.12
CA LEU A 16 8.06 -35.06 1.68
C LEU A 16 7.90 -35.99 2.89
N ALA A 17 6.70 -36.06 3.42
CA ALA A 17 6.23 -37.21 4.19
C ALA A 17 4.71 -37.35 3.98
N LEU A 18 4.37 -38.38 3.21
CA LEU A 18 3.07 -39.03 3.25
C LEU A 18 2.74 -39.41 4.70
N ILE A 19 1.49 -39.25 5.11
CA ILE A 19 0.62 -40.40 5.46
C ILE A 19 -0.83 -39.88 5.63
N PRO A 20 -1.83 -40.63 5.14
CA PRO A 20 -3.21 -40.21 5.06
C PRO A 20 -3.99 -40.60 6.32
N TRP A 21 -4.85 -39.71 6.82
CA TRP A 21 -5.87 -40.07 7.79
C TRP A 21 -7.25 -39.69 7.25
N PHE A 22 -7.93 -40.72 6.77
CA PHE A 22 -9.38 -40.91 6.71
C PHE A 22 -10.27 -39.70 7.00
N LEU A 23 -10.75 -39.05 5.94
CA LEU A 23 -12.08 -38.44 5.98
C LEU A 23 -13.06 -39.43 5.38
N VAL A 24 -13.87 -39.97 6.28
CA VAL A 24 -15.05 -40.81 6.07
C VAL A 24 -15.79 -40.41 4.80
N VAL A 25 -15.96 -41.39 3.93
CA VAL A 25 -16.98 -41.37 2.88
C VAL A 25 -18.34 -41.33 3.58
N SER A 26 -19.09 -40.25 3.43
CA SER A 26 -20.51 -40.25 3.75
C SER A 26 -21.26 -40.33 2.42
N ALA A 27 -21.65 -41.55 2.07
CA ALA A 27 -22.55 -41.82 0.96
C ALA A 27 -23.95 -41.32 1.34
N ASN A 28 -24.42 -40.24 0.72
CA ASN A 28 -25.84 -39.87 0.75
C ASN A 28 -26.43 -40.09 -0.64
N ALA A 29 -26.97 -41.29 -0.86
CA ALA A 29 -27.93 -41.56 -1.91
C ALA A 29 -29.29 -41.81 -1.23
N ALA A 30 -30.16 -40.81 -1.22
CA ALA A 30 -31.58 -40.99 -1.00
C ALA A 30 -32.36 -39.83 -1.65
N ALA A 31 -33.03 -40.18 -2.76
CA ALA A 31 -34.34 -39.74 -3.24
C ALA A 31 -34.81 -38.25 -3.13
N GLN A 32 -35.31 -37.76 -4.27
CA GLN A 32 -36.23 -36.62 -4.47
C GLN A 32 -37.47 -36.72 -3.54
N SER A 33 -38.25 -35.72 -3.09
CA SER A 33 -38.78 -34.45 -3.63
C SER A 33 -39.58 -33.72 -2.48
N PRO A 34 -40.44 -32.68 -2.69
CA PRO A 34 -40.19 -31.25 -2.45
C PRO A 34 -41.02 -30.62 -1.30
N GLY A 35 -40.61 -29.45 -0.77
CA GLY A 35 -41.51 -28.66 0.10
C GLY A 35 -40.91 -27.45 0.81
N ALA A 36 -41.15 -26.27 0.23
CA ALA A 36 -41.33 -24.95 0.85
C ALA A 36 -40.44 -24.48 2.03
N GLY A 37 -39.71 -23.37 1.81
CA GLY A 37 -39.28 -22.46 2.90
C GLY A 37 -37.91 -21.82 2.69
N THR A 38 -37.91 -20.56 2.25
CA THR A 38 -36.83 -19.56 2.09
C THR A 38 -35.85 -19.40 3.29
N PRO A 39 -34.68 -18.70 3.16
CA PRO A 39 -34.22 -17.91 2.01
C PRO A 39 -32.80 -18.22 1.48
N SER A 40 -32.63 -17.85 0.20
CA SER A 40 -31.38 -17.69 -0.52
C SER A 40 -30.31 -16.93 0.28
N GLN A 41 -29.18 -17.59 0.55
CA GLN A 41 -27.90 -16.89 0.54
C GLN A 41 -27.41 -16.93 -0.90
N GLU A 42 -27.92 -15.97 -1.69
CA GLU A 42 -27.36 -15.68 -2.99
C GLU A 42 -25.95 -15.13 -2.79
N THR A 43 -25.02 -16.02 -3.06
CA THR A 43 -23.65 -15.75 -3.49
C THR A 43 -23.53 -14.46 -4.30
N LYS A 44 -22.47 -13.70 -4.01
CA LYS A 44 -21.37 -13.35 -4.94
C LYS A 44 -20.75 -12.01 -4.53
N GLN A 45 -19.89 -12.05 -3.53
CA GLN A 45 -18.65 -11.30 -3.62
C GLN A 45 -17.52 -12.32 -3.57
N ALA A 46 -17.25 -12.88 -4.75
CA ALA A 46 -15.93 -13.43 -5.02
C ALA A 46 -14.98 -12.22 -5.00
N LEU A 47 -14.49 -11.88 -3.81
CA LEU A 47 -13.24 -11.18 -3.68
C LEU A 47 -12.22 -12.14 -4.30
N THR A 48 -11.85 -11.86 -5.53
CA THR A 48 -10.69 -12.47 -6.16
C THR A 48 -9.52 -12.01 -5.28
N GLU A 49 -9.19 -12.84 -4.28
CA GLU A 49 -7.93 -12.80 -3.57
C GLU A 49 -6.83 -13.19 -4.56
N GLY A 50 -6.64 -12.34 -5.57
CA GLY A 50 -5.39 -12.27 -6.28
C GLY A 50 -4.35 -11.95 -5.23
N VAL A 51 -3.36 -12.84 -5.10
CA VAL A 51 -2.20 -12.67 -4.22
C VAL A 51 -1.70 -11.25 -4.38
N ALA A 52 -2.03 -10.37 -3.44
CA ALA A 52 -1.57 -8.99 -3.46
C ALA A 52 -0.07 -9.07 -3.24
N THR A 53 0.69 -8.91 -4.32
CA THR A 53 2.13 -8.71 -4.19
C THR A 53 2.34 -7.55 -3.24
N ALA A 54 3.23 -7.72 -2.25
CA ALA A 54 3.51 -6.71 -1.23
C ALA A 54 3.89 -5.32 -1.81
N GLN A 55 4.20 -5.25 -3.10
CA GLN A 55 4.43 -4.00 -3.84
C GLN A 55 3.17 -3.15 -4.05
N GLY A 56 1.96 -3.71 -4.04
CA GLY A 56 0.71 -2.96 -4.23
C GLY A 56 -0.02 -2.61 -2.93
N THR A 57 0.35 -3.23 -1.80
CA THR A 57 -0.35 -3.06 -0.52
C THR A 57 -0.14 -1.66 0.07
N TRP A 58 1.07 -1.11 -0.02
CA TRP A 58 1.37 0.21 0.54
C TRP A 58 0.60 1.35 -0.16
N VAL A 59 0.41 1.32 -1.48
CA VAL A 59 -0.38 2.36 -2.17
C VAL A 59 -1.85 2.32 -1.79
N ASN A 60 -2.39 1.14 -1.46
CA ASN A 60 -3.74 1.05 -0.93
C ASN A 60 -3.86 1.71 0.46
N GLU A 61 -2.86 1.55 1.33
CA GLU A 61 -2.82 2.25 2.62
C GLU A 61 -2.77 3.78 2.46
N LEU A 62 -2.00 4.27 1.49
CA LEU A 62 -1.96 5.68 1.13
C LEU A 62 -3.33 6.18 0.63
N ALA A 63 -4.01 5.38 -0.22
CA ALA A 63 -5.34 5.73 -0.70
C ALA A 63 -6.39 5.76 0.42
N ASN A 64 -6.31 4.79 1.34
CA ASN A 64 -7.20 4.70 2.50
C ASN A 64 -6.99 5.88 3.45
N SER A 65 -5.74 6.24 3.76
CA SER A 65 -5.44 7.41 4.58
C SER A 65 -5.95 8.70 3.92
N LEU A 66 -5.75 8.91 2.62
CA LEU A 66 -6.34 10.07 1.91
C LEU A 66 -7.86 10.13 2.04
N LYS A 67 -8.54 9.00 1.86
CA LYS A 67 -10.00 8.91 2.00
C LYS A 67 -10.45 9.31 3.41
N ASN A 68 -9.75 8.83 4.44
CA ASN A 68 -10.07 9.12 5.84
C ASN A 68 -9.87 10.61 6.15
N TYR A 69 -8.73 11.19 5.76
CA TYR A 69 -8.47 12.62 5.96
C TYR A 69 -9.42 13.53 5.19
N LYS A 70 -9.84 13.12 3.99
CA LYS A 70 -10.88 13.83 3.25
C LYS A 70 -12.22 13.87 4.01
N ALA A 71 -12.59 12.79 4.69
CA ALA A 71 -13.79 12.77 5.53
C ALA A 71 -13.65 13.65 6.77
N THR A 72 -12.47 13.71 7.38
CA THR A 72 -12.20 14.55 8.56
C THR A 72 -12.11 16.05 8.22
N TYR A 73 -11.57 16.38 7.04
CA TYR A 73 -11.33 17.77 6.62
C TYR A 73 -12.06 18.09 5.29
N PRO A 74 -13.40 18.09 5.25
CA PRO A 74 -14.15 18.15 3.98
C PRO A 74 -13.97 19.44 3.17
N ALA A 75 -13.56 20.54 3.81
CA ALA A 75 -13.27 21.81 3.14
C ALA A 75 -11.85 21.88 2.54
N SER A 76 -10.97 20.93 2.84
CA SER A 76 -9.59 20.87 2.35
C SER A 76 -9.52 20.24 0.96
N ASN A 77 -8.57 20.68 0.13
CA ASN A 77 -8.43 20.13 -1.21
C ASN A 77 -7.53 18.89 -1.24
N PHE A 78 -8.15 17.74 -1.47
CA PHE A 78 -7.45 16.45 -1.63
C PHE A 78 -7.35 15.98 -3.08
N ASN A 79 -8.00 16.65 -4.03
CA ASN A 79 -8.15 16.15 -5.40
C ASN A 79 -6.79 16.01 -6.12
N ALA A 80 -5.91 17.01 -5.96
CA ALA A 80 -4.57 16.97 -6.53
C ALA A 80 -3.73 15.79 -5.99
N TYR A 81 -3.91 15.45 -4.71
CA TYR A 81 -3.22 14.35 -4.06
C TYR A 81 -3.74 12.99 -4.53
N THR A 82 -5.06 12.85 -4.67
CA THR A 82 -5.69 11.65 -5.23
C THR A 82 -5.26 11.41 -6.68
N GLU A 83 -5.26 12.45 -7.52
CA GLU A 83 -4.80 12.35 -8.91
C GLU A 83 -3.33 11.95 -8.98
N LYS A 84 -2.48 12.53 -8.13
CA LYS A 84 -1.06 12.20 -8.13
C LYS A 84 -0.80 10.78 -7.62
N LEU A 85 -1.55 10.32 -6.61
CA LEU A 85 -1.47 8.96 -6.12
C LEU A 85 -1.92 7.93 -7.18
N SER A 86 -2.91 8.26 -8.02
CA SER A 86 -3.29 7.36 -9.12
C SER A 86 -2.16 7.18 -10.14
N LYS A 87 -1.35 8.22 -10.40
CA LYS A 87 -0.14 8.11 -11.24
C LYS A 87 0.92 7.21 -10.63
N VAL A 88 1.10 7.24 -9.30
CA VAL A 88 1.97 6.29 -8.58
C VAL A 88 1.46 4.85 -8.76
N ARG A 89 0.14 4.63 -8.61
CA ARG A 89 -0.47 3.32 -8.83
C ARG A 89 -0.26 2.81 -10.26
N THR A 90 -0.55 3.62 -11.27
CA THR A 90 -0.32 3.24 -12.67
C THR A 90 1.16 2.92 -12.92
N ALA A 91 2.08 3.66 -12.32
CA ALA A 91 3.51 3.37 -12.43
C ALA A 91 3.88 2.01 -11.80
N LEU A 92 3.32 1.69 -10.63
CA LEU A 92 3.49 0.37 -9.99
C LEU A 92 2.92 -0.76 -10.83
N ASP A 93 1.69 -0.61 -11.31
CA ASP A 93 1.00 -1.61 -12.13
C ASP A 93 1.77 -1.90 -13.43
N SER A 94 2.50 -0.90 -13.94
CA SER A 94 3.39 -1.04 -15.11
C SER A 94 4.81 -1.54 -14.78
N GLY A 95 5.16 -1.75 -13.51
CA GLY A 95 6.51 -2.12 -13.07
C GLY A 95 7.58 -1.02 -13.24
N ASN A 96 7.18 0.21 -13.57
CA ASN A 96 8.10 1.31 -13.86
C ASN A 96 8.59 1.98 -12.57
N LYS A 97 9.67 1.44 -12.00
CA LYS A 97 10.26 1.92 -10.73
C LYS A 97 10.73 3.37 -10.77
N GLU A 98 11.24 3.84 -11.91
CA GLU A 98 11.67 5.24 -12.04
C GLU A 98 10.49 6.21 -11.98
N LYS A 99 9.37 5.82 -12.60
CA LYS A 99 8.15 6.61 -12.55
C LYS A 99 7.51 6.56 -11.16
N VAL A 100 7.53 5.41 -10.47
CA VAL A 100 7.11 5.34 -9.05
C VAL A 100 7.93 6.31 -8.20
N ARG A 101 9.27 6.30 -8.38
CA ARG A 101 10.17 7.22 -7.69
C ARG A 101 9.82 8.68 -7.94
N ALA A 102 9.65 9.06 -9.20
CA ALA A 102 9.37 10.44 -9.60
C ALA A 102 8.02 10.93 -9.09
N GLU A 103 6.96 10.14 -9.33
CA GLU A 103 5.59 10.50 -8.93
C GLU A 103 5.47 10.60 -7.41
N MET A 104 6.04 9.64 -6.67
CA MET A 104 6.00 9.64 -5.21
C MET A 104 6.83 10.76 -4.59
N GLY A 105 8.00 11.08 -5.16
CA GLY A 105 8.81 12.21 -4.72
C GLY A 105 8.07 13.55 -4.85
N VAL A 106 7.35 13.76 -5.95
CA VAL A 106 6.50 14.94 -6.12
C VAL A 106 5.36 14.94 -5.11
N LEU A 107 4.74 13.79 -4.88
CA LEU A 107 3.63 13.66 -3.95
C LEU A 107 4.02 13.98 -2.49
N LEU A 108 5.18 13.49 -2.03
CA LEU A 108 5.74 13.86 -0.73
C LEU A 108 6.10 15.35 -0.66
N LYS A 109 6.62 15.93 -1.75
CA LYS A 109 6.88 17.37 -1.83
C LYS A 109 5.60 18.19 -1.68
N MET A 110 4.52 17.81 -2.36
CA MET A 110 3.22 18.49 -2.26
C MET A 110 2.70 18.51 -0.83
N LEU A 111 2.85 17.40 -0.08
CA LEU A 111 2.46 17.34 1.34
C LEU A 111 3.36 18.24 2.19
N ARG A 112 4.69 18.13 2.04
CA ARG A 112 5.67 18.94 2.78
C ARG A 112 5.44 20.44 2.62
N THR A 113 5.13 20.88 1.41
CA THR A 113 4.92 22.30 1.10
C THR A 113 3.47 22.74 1.23
N ARG A 114 2.57 21.86 1.69
CA ARG A 114 1.13 22.13 1.83
C ARG A 114 0.50 22.69 0.56
N ALA A 115 0.93 22.15 -0.58
CA ALA A 115 0.52 22.63 -1.89
C ALA A 115 -0.99 22.45 -2.12
N HIS A 116 -1.55 23.16 -3.09
CA HIS A 116 -2.93 22.96 -3.55
C HIS A 116 -4.05 23.17 -2.52
N GLY A 117 -3.76 23.76 -1.35
CA GLY A 117 -4.78 24.11 -0.35
C GLY A 117 -5.23 22.95 0.53
N ILE A 118 -4.34 22.00 0.82
CA ILE A 118 -4.58 21.00 1.85
C ILE A 118 -4.51 21.63 3.25
N ASN A 119 -5.32 21.13 4.18
CA ASN A 119 -5.24 21.51 5.59
C ASN A 119 -3.84 21.18 6.17
N ASN A 120 -3.29 22.09 6.98
CA ASN A 120 -1.93 21.96 7.53
C ASN A 120 -1.74 20.69 8.37
N ILE A 121 -2.70 20.36 9.24
CA ILE A 121 -2.63 19.17 10.11
C ILE A 121 -2.72 17.92 9.25
N ALA A 122 -3.68 17.88 8.31
CA ALA A 122 -3.80 16.75 7.39
C ALA A 122 -2.52 16.54 6.56
N ALA A 123 -1.88 17.61 6.09
CA ALA A 123 -0.64 17.53 5.33
C ALA A 123 0.50 16.93 6.15
N ASP A 124 0.68 17.39 7.39
CA ASP A 124 1.76 16.94 8.27
C ASP A 124 1.55 15.48 8.69
N GLU A 125 0.32 15.09 9.06
CA GLU A 125 0.01 13.72 9.46
C GLU A 125 0.08 12.74 8.27
N LEU A 126 -0.45 13.10 7.11
CA LEU A 126 -0.29 12.31 5.89
C LEU A 126 1.18 12.17 5.49
N PHE A 127 1.97 13.25 5.55
CA PHE A 127 3.40 13.18 5.22
C PHE A 127 4.13 12.18 6.13
N ASN A 128 3.95 12.29 7.43
CA ASN A 128 4.60 11.42 8.41
C ASN A 128 4.20 9.96 8.21
N TYR A 129 2.91 9.69 8.04
CA TYR A 129 2.40 8.35 7.79
C TYR A 129 2.93 7.78 6.45
N TRP A 130 2.94 8.59 5.39
CA TRP A 130 3.35 8.14 4.06
C TRP A 130 4.84 7.83 3.98
N VAL A 131 5.69 8.60 4.66
CA VAL A 131 7.12 8.29 4.76
C VAL A 131 7.35 6.95 5.47
N MET A 132 6.52 6.61 6.47
CA MET A 132 6.63 5.35 7.19
C MET A 132 6.19 4.13 6.36
N VAL A 133 5.12 4.28 5.58
CA VAL A 133 4.51 3.17 4.82
C VAL A 133 5.15 2.96 3.45
N THR A 134 5.70 4.02 2.86
CA THR A 134 6.30 3.95 1.53
C THR A 134 7.65 3.22 1.58
N PRO A 135 7.92 2.24 0.69
CA PRO A 135 9.21 1.57 0.58
C PRO A 135 10.30 2.47 -0.06
N ILE A 136 10.68 3.54 0.66
CA ILE A 136 11.57 4.60 0.18
C ILE A 136 12.91 4.05 -0.35
N ALA A 137 13.50 3.09 0.37
CA ALA A 137 14.78 2.49 -0.01
C ALA A 137 14.70 1.66 -1.30
N GLU A 138 13.60 0.92 -1.50
CA GLU A 138 13.39 0.07 -2.69
C GLU A 138 13.33 0.91 -3.97
N TYR A 139 12.61 2.03 -3.92
CA TYR A 139 12.39 2.90 -5.08
C TYR A 139 13.35 4.10 -5.13
N ARG A 140 14.24 4.26 -4.13
CA ARG A 140 15.16 5.40 -4.00
C ARG A 140 14.44 6.76 -4.01
N ILE A 141 13.28 6.82 -3.36
CA ILE A 141 12.45 8.04 -3.31
C ILE A 141 13.16 9.11 -2.47
N SER A 142 13.25 10.33 -2.99
CA SER A 142 13.78 11.46 -2.23
C SER A 142 12.69 12.01 -1.31
N VAL A 143 12.93 11.96 0.00
CA VAL A 143 12.06 12.59 0.99
C VAL A 143 12.49 14.05 1.15
N PRO A 144 11.59 15.03 0.96
CA PRO A 144 11.95 16.44 1.14
C PRO A 144 12.31 16.71 2.61
N PRO A 145 13.31 17.55 2.91
CA PRO A 145 13.68 17.89 4.29
C PRO A 145 12.53 18.65 4.98
N PRO A 146 12.52 18.72 6.32
CA PRO A 146 11.66 19.65 7.04
C PRO A 146 11.81 21.06 6.46
N SER A 147 10.70 21.77 6.31
CA SER A 147 10.73 23.20 6.03
C SER A 147 11.49 23.83 7.19
N GLU A 148 12.69 24.35 6.95
CA GLU A 148 13.51 24.99 7.98
C GLU A 148 12.62 25.98 8.73
N PHE A 149 12.48 25.76 10.04
CA PHE A 149 12.01 26.80 10.96
C PHE A 149 12.82 28.04 10.63
N GLY A 150 12.15 29.17 10.33
CA GLY A 150 12.77 30.38 9.81
C GLY A 150 13.95 30.89 10.61
N MET A 151 15.13 30.30 10.38
CA MET A 151 16.40 30.85 10.78
C MET A 151 16.65 31.99 9.78
N PRO A 152 16.78 33.24 10.23
CA PRO A 152 17.21 34.31 9.32
C PRO A 152 18.52 33.87 8.68
N SER A 153 18.58 34.02 7.35
CA SER A 153 19.81 33.82 6.59
C SER A 153 20.88 34.72 7.21
N LEU A 154 21.75 34.14 8.05
CA LEU A 154 22.89 34.84 8.63
C LEU A 154 23.92 34.99 7.50
N GLY A 155 23.85 36.14 6.84
CA GLY A 155 24.93 36.66 6.03
C GLY A 155 24.65 36.69 4.54
N GLN A 156 24.12 37.83 4.09
CA GLN A 156 24.72 38.62 3.01
C GLN A 156 24.40 40.10 3.30
N GLN A 157 25.26 40.76 4.07
CA GLN A 157 25.45 42.21 4.04
C GLN A 157 26.84 42.47 3.45
#